data_AF-A0A8J3CDK0-F1
#
_entry.id   AF-A0A8J3CDK0-F1
#
_cell.length_a   1.000
_cell.length_b   1.000
_cell.length_c   1.000
_cell.angle_alpha   90.00
_cell.angle_beta   90.00
_cell.angle_gamma   90.00
#
_symmetry.space_group_name_H-M   'P 1'
#
loop_
_entity.id
_entity.type
_entity.pdbx_description
1 polymer ?
#
loop_
_entity_poly.entity_id
_entity_poly.type
_entity_poly.pdbx_seq_one_letter_code
_entity_poly.pdbx_strand_id
1 'polypeptide(L)'
;MWVSLVDSAELADATWRDTEFVVALPDVSAALVVTTQGYSLLGGDPAFVNGAMTMNGGVDAARALFRRQAKKVGDPLRAIAAQYPPTRRSWKTAQEVEPGSAVADQLTLMTALVTGEISPKSFEMDWYDAWRRERDSGERTHGVLYEALKEMFFFLEDYTADASLREPGDPTDDDLLRAVREVLTLLDL
;
A
#
# COMPACT_ATOMS: atom_id res chain seq x y z
N MET A 1 -4.76 -34.08 8.18
CA MET A 1 -3.88 -34.90 7.32
C MET A 1 -3.19 -33.92 6.40
N TRP A 2 -1.89 -33.71 6.56
CA TRP A 2 -1.16 -32.72 5.77
C TRP A 2 -0.75 -33.35 4.45
N VAL A 3 -1.24 -32.80 3.34
CA VAL A 3 -0.84 -33.25 2.00
C VAL A 3 0.31 -32.34 1.54
N SER A 4 1.49 -32.92 1.34
CA SER A 4 2.61 -32.25 0.68
C SER A 4 2.41 -32.41 -0.83
N LEU A 5 1.80 -31.42 -1.46
CA LEU A 5 1.58 -31.41 -2.92
C LEU A 5 2.88 -30.95 -3.60
N VAL A 6 3.68 -31.90 -4.06
CA VAL A 6 4.90 -31.64 -4.85
C VAL A 6 4.63 -31.70 -6.36
N ASP A 7 3.43 -32.14 -6.75
CA ASP A 7 3.02 -32.30 -8.15
C ASP A 7 1.98 -31.24 -8.54
N SER A 8 2.29 -30.50 -9.61
CA SER A 8 1.41 -29.51 -10.23
C SER A 8 0.06 -30.06 -10.70
N ALA A 9 -0.02 -31.36 -11.04
CA ALA A 9 -1.27 -32.00 -11.47
C ALA A 9 -2.22 -32.24 -10.29
N GLU A 10 -1.70 -32.71 -9.15
CA GLU A 10 -2.51 -32.88 -7.92
C GLU A 10 -3.00 -31.53 -7.38
N LEU A 11 -2.23 -30.47 -7.57
CA LEU A 11 -2.59 -29.11 -7.17
C LEU A 11 -3.71 -28.53 -8.04
N ALA A 12 -3.82 -28.94 -9.31
CA ALA A 12 -4.88 -28.54 -10.23
C ALA A 12 -6.22 -29.24 -9.93
N ASP A 13 -6.17 -30.48 -9.43
CA ASP A 13 -7.36 -31.29 -9.09
C ASP A 13 -7.83 -31.06 -7.64
N ALA A 14 -6.99 -30.49 -6.77
CA ALA A 14 -7.37 -30.15 -5.41
C ALA A 14 -8.43 -29.03 -5.40
N THR A 15 -9.68 -29.40 -5.14
CA THR A 15 -10.71 -28.44 -4.77
C THR A 15 -10.39 -27.90 -3.37
N TRP A 16 -9.77 -26.72 -3.32
CA TRP A 16 -9.36 -25.91 -2.16
C TRP A 16 -10.40 -25.72 -1.02
N ARG A 17 -11.61 -26.25 -1.15
CA ARG A 17 -12.70 -26.05 -0.20
C ARG A 17 -12.67 -27.01 0.99
N ASP A 18 -12.14 -28.23 0.81
CA ASP A 18 -12.32 -29.30 1.80
C ASP A 18 -11.01 -29.86 2.37
N THR A 19 -9.84 -29.37 1.93
CA THR A 19 -8.54 -29.86 2.39
C THR A 19 -7.63 -28.70 2.78
N GLU A 20 -7.03 -28.80 3.97
CA GLU A 20 -5.92 -27.92 4.36
C GLU A 20 -4.64 -28.38 3.68
N PHE A 21 -3.91 -27.45 3.07
CA PHE A 21 -2.64 -27.75 2.44
C PHE A 21 -1.66 -26.60 2.61
N VAL A 22 -0.37 -26.93 2.46
CA VAL A 22 0.72 -25.97 2.51
C VAL A 22 1.46 -26.01 1.19
N VAL A 23 1.65 -24.84 0.58
CA VAL A 23 2.59 -24.64 -0.52
C VAL A 23 3.79 -23.93 0.07
N ALA A 24 4.96 -24.54 0.05
CA ALA A 24 6.19 -23.95 0.60
C ALA A 24 7.35 -24.06 -0.38
N LEU A 25 8.27 -23.10 -0.31
CA LEU A 25 9.56 -23.24 -0.99
C LEU A 25 10.37 -24.37 -0.34
N PRO A 26 11.26 -25.05 -1.10
CA PRO A 26 12.04 -26.17 -0.56
C PRO A 26 12.91 -25.81 0.65
N ASP A 27 13.33 -24.55 0.75
CA ASP A 27 14.13 -24.00 1.85
C ASP A 27 13.28 -23.40 2.99
N VAL A 28 11.95 -23.47 2.88
CA VAL A 28 10.99 -22.96 3.86
C VAL A 28 11.10 -21.43 4.08
N SER A 29 11.75 -20.71 3.16
CA SER A 29 11.81 -19.25 3.17
C SER A 29 10.44 -18.60 2.93
N ALA A 30 9.50 -19.36 2.38
CA ALA A 30 8.14 -18.91 2.12
C ALA A 30 7.13 -20.07 2.20
N ALA A 31 5.93 -19.79 2.70
CA ALA A 31 4.81 -20.71 2.74
C ALA A 31 3.45 -20.01 2.63
N LEU A 32 2.52 -20.66 1.92
CA LEU A 32 1.10 -20.37 1.92
C LEU A 32 0.36 -21.55 2.56
N VAL A 33 -0.32 -21.31 3.67
CA VAL A 33 -1.20 -22.28 4.33
C VAL A 33 -2.63 -21.96 3.92
N VAL A 34 -3.29 -22.89 3.23
CA VAL A 34 -4.71 -22.77 2.88
C VAL A 34 -5.52 -23.54 3.91
N THR A 35 -6.51 -22.89 4.50
CA THR A 35 -7.34 -23.48 5.56
C THR A 35 -8.73 -23.80 5.05
N THR A 36 -9.36 -24.80 5.65
CA THR A 36 -10.79 -25.12 5.43
C THR A 36 -11.73 -24.09 6.07
N GLN A 37 -11.19 -23.16 6.86
CA GLN A 37 -11.94 -22.10 7.54
C GLN A 37 -12.16 -20.87 6.66
N GLY A 38 -11.85 -20.93 5.36
CA GLY A 38 -12.11 -19.86 4.41
C GLY A 38 -11.11 -18.70 4.46
N TYR A 39 -9.90 -18.95 4.99
CA TYR A 39 -8.77 -18.02 4.92
C TYR A 39 -7.48 -18.74 4.59
N SER A 40 -6.47 -17.98 4.18
CA SER A 40 -5.11 -18.48 3.99
C SER A 40 -4.13 -17.63 4.77
N LEU A 41 -3.03 -18.23 5.23
CA LEU A 41 -1.92 -17.56 5.87
C LEU A 41 -0.74 -17.55 4.92
N LEU A 42 -0.15 -16.38 4.70
CA LEU A 42 1.12 -16.24 4.01
C LEU A 42 2.19 -15.93 5.04
N GLY A 43 3.28 -16.69 5.02
CA GLY A 43 4.43 -16.51 5.91
C GLY A 43 5.73 -16.77 5.17
N GLY A 44 6.82 -16.26 5.72
CA GLY A 44 8.15 -16.42 5.14
C GLY A 44 9.14 -15.45 5.76
N ASP A 45 10.31 -15.36 5.17
CA ASP A 45 11.28 -14.33 5.53
C ASP A 45 10.74 -12.91 5.21
N PRO A 46 11.36 -11.87 5.79
CA PRO A 46 10.90 -10.50 5.57
C PRO A 46 10.92 -10.07 4.10
N ALA A 47 11.87 -10.55 3.29
CA ALA A 47 11.97 -10.17 1.88
C ALA A 47 10.80 -10.74 1.07
N PHE A 48 10.44 -12.01 1.32
CA PHE A 48 9.28 -12.66 0.72
C PHE A 48 7.97 -11.99 1.14
N VAL A 49 7.76 -11.79 2.45
CA VAL A 49 6.52 -11.18 2.96
C VAL A 49 6.37 -9.77 2.43
N ASN A 50 7.45 -8.98 2.41
CA ASN A 50 7.43 -7.64 1.83
C ASN A 50 7.08 -7.72 0.34
N GLY A 51 7.79 -8.52 -0.45
CA GLY A 51 7.53 -8.69 -1.88
C GLY A 51 6.09 -9.10 -2.22
N ALA A 52 5.52 -10.01 -1.44
CA ALA A 52 4.13 -10.46 -1.63
C ALA A 52 3.10 -9.39 -1.25
N MET A 53 3.43 -8.51 -0.31
CA MET A 53 2.54 -7.46 0.17
C MET A 53 2.78 -6.10 -0.49
N THR A 54 3.87 -5.94 -1.25
CA THR A 54 4.27 -4.67 -1.87
C THR A 54 3.13 -4.06 -2.65
N MET A 55 2.37 -4.83 -3.45
CA MET A 55 1.31 -4.29 -4.30
C MET A 55 0.05 -3.81 -3.55
N ASN A 56 -0.16 -4.23 -2.30
CA ASN A 56 -1.40 -3.99 -1.55
C ASN A 56 -1.25 -3.03 -0.36
N GLY A 57 -0.18 -2.22 -0.33
CA GLY A 57 0.07 -1.28 0.78
C GLY A 57 0.66 -1.95 2.03
N GLY A 58 1.32 -3.10 1.86
CA GLY A 58 2.07 -3.76 2.92
C GLY A 58 1.23 -4.59 3.89
N VAL A 59 1.90 -5.13 4.91
CA VAL A 59 1.34 -6.08 5.89
C VAL A 59 0.15 -5.48 6.66
N ASP A 60 0.24 -4.21 7.04
CA ASP A 60 -0.81 -3.57 7.83
C ASP A 60 -2.07 -3.25 7.02
N ALA A 61 -1.92 -2.93 5.73
CA ALA A 61 -3.06 -2.84 4.83
C ALA A 61 -3.73 -4.23 4.68
N ALA A 62 -2.95 -5.29 4.47
CA ALA A 62 -3.47 -6.66 4.39
C ALA A 62 -4.24 -7.06 5.67
N ARG A 63 -3.71 -6.74 6.86
CA ARG A 63 -4.39 -6.98 8.14
C ARG A 63 -5.74 -6.25 8.24
N ALA A 64 -5.84 -5.00 7.79
CA ALA A 64 -7.13 -4.31 7.79
C ALA A 64 -8.10 -4.82 6.75
N LEU A 65 -7.63 -5.17 5.55
CA LEU A 65 -8.46 -5.79 4.52
C LEU A 65 -9.06 -7.09 5.06
N PHE A 66 -8.22 -7.93 5.68
CA PHE A 66 -8.65 -9.16 6.33
C PHE A 66 -9.68 -8.89 7.43
N ARG A 67 -9.41 -7.95 8.35
CA ARG A 67 -10.36 -7.57 9.41
C ARG A 67 -11.70 -7.08 8.85
N ARG A 68 -11.69 -6.28 7.79
CA ARG A 68 -12.90 -5.77 7.14
C ARG A 68 -13.72 -6.91 6.52
N GLN A 69 -13.05 -7.86 5.88
CA GLN A 69 -13.71 -9.01 5.28
C GLN A 69 -14.22 -9.99 6.34
N ALA A 70 -13.43 -10.28 7.36
CA ALA A 70 -13.80 -11.09 8.50
C ALA A 70 -15.06 -10.55 9.21
N LYS A 71 -15.20 -9.22 9.31
CA LYS A 71 -16.43 -8.59 9.85
C LYS A 71 -17.67 -8.90 9.01
N LYS A 72 -17.54 -9.00 7.68
CA LYS A 72 -18.67 -9.32 6.77
C LYS A 72 -19.04 -10.80 6.82
N VAL A 73 -18.05 -11.68 6.97
CA VAL A 73 -18.25 -13.13 6.98
C VAL A 73 -18.73 -13.64 8.34
N GLY A 74 -18.17 -13.13 9.44
CA GLY A 74 -18.49 -13.57 10.80
C GLY A 74 -17.42 -14.45 11.43
N ASP A 75 -17.81 -15.26 12.42
CA ASP A 75 -16.91 -16.19 13.10
C ASP A 75 -16.67 -17.46 12.25
N PRO A 76 -15.47 -18.09 12.30
CA PRO A 76 -14.36 -17.80 13.21
C PRO A 76 -13.42 -16.67 12.73
N LEU A 77 -13.58 -16.18 11.50
CA LEU A 77 -12.66 -15.22 10.88
C LEU A 77 -12.52 -13.93 11.69
N ARG A 78 -13.61 -13.45 12.28
CA ARG A 78 -13.58 -12.26 13.14
C ARG A 78 -12.69 -12.45 14.37
N ALA A 79 -12.69 -13.62 14.99
CA ALA A 79 -11.83 -13.94 16.13
C ALA A 79 -10.35 -14.02 15.71
N ILE A 80 -10.07 -14.55 14.52
CA ILE A 80 -8.71 -14.64 13.97
C ILE A 80 -8.19 -13.24 13.62
N ALA A 81 -9.00 -12.42 12.95
CA ALA A 81 -8.62 -11.04 12.63
C ALA A 81 -8.32 -10.19 13.87
N ALA A 82 -8.97 -10.49 15.01
CA ALA A 82 -8.68 -9.81 16.28
C ALA A 82 -7.31 -10.16 16.86
N GLN A 83 -6.71 -11.29 16.48
CA GLN A 83 -5.34 -11.68 16.90
C GLN A 83 -4.25 -10.96 16.11
N TYR A 84 -4.59 -10.44 14.92
CA TYR A 84 -3.65 -9.77 14.02
C TYR A 84 -4.15 -8.36 13.63
N PRO A 85 -4.35 -7.45 14.60
CA PRO A 85 -4.75 -6.08 14.28
C PRO A 85 -3.64 -5.37 13.49
N PRO A 86 -3.99 -4.41 12.60
CA PRO A 86 -3.01 -3.48 12.06
C PRO A 86 -2.25 -2.80 13.20
N THR A 87 -0.94 -2.66 13.05
CA THR A 87 -0.06 -2.05 14.05
C THR A 87 -0.02 -0.52 13.99
N ARG A 88 -0.21 0.03 12.79
CA ARG A 88 -0.22 1.47 12.52
C ARG A 88 -1.64 2.01 12.47
N ARG A 89 -1.78 3.26 12.92
CA ARG A 89 -3.03 4.03 12.81
C ARG A 89 -3.25 4.41 11.35
N SER A 90 -4.53 4.46 10.96
CA SER A 90 -4.94 5.02 9.66
C SER A 90 -5.41 6.46 9.87
N TRP A 91 -4.89 7.40 9.08
CA TRP A 91 -5.26 8.82 9.16
C TRP A 91 -6.27 9.20 8.08
N LYS A 92 -7.28 9.99 8.46
CA LYS A 92 -8.35 10.44 7.56
C LYS A 92 -8.12 11.83 7.01
N THR A 93 -7.50 12.70 7.80
CA THR A 93 -7.27 14.11 7.48
C THR A 93 -5.81 14.47 7.73
N ALA A 94 -5.32 15.52 7.07
CA ALA A 94 -3.95 15.98 7.20
C ALA A 94 -3.57 16.33 8.65
N GLN A 95 -4.51 16.86 9.43
CA GLN A 95 -4.29 17.28 10.82
C GLN A 95 -4.10 16.09 11.78
N GLU A 96 -4.50 14.88 11.38
CA GLU A 96 -4.27 13.66 12.16
C GLU A 96 -2.88 13.05 11.93
N VAL A 97 -2.20 13.47 10.86
CA VAL A 97 -0.92 12.91 10.43
C VAL A 97 0.15 13.21 11.49
N GLU A 98 0.88 12.17 11.87
CA GLU A 98 1.93 12.28 12.88
C GLU A 98 3.15 13.01 12.29
N PRO A 99 3.71 14.03 12.99
CA PRO A 99 4.94 14.68 12.53
C PRO A 99 6.09 13.69 12.38
N GLY A 100 6.85 13.80 11.28
CA GLY A 100 7.97 12.91 10.96
C GLY A 100 7.55 11.57 10.34
N SER A 101 6.26 11.36 10.08
CA SER A 101 5.79 10.27 9.22
C SER A 101 6.11 10.53 7.75
N ALA A 102 6.16 9.48 6.94
CA ALA A 102 6.36 9.63 5.51
C ALA A 102 5.21 10.38 4.82
N VAL A 103 3.98 10.22 5.32
CA VAL A 103 2.83 11.04 4.89
C VAL A 103 3.03 12.52 5.24
N ALA A 104 3.56 12.84 6.43
CA ALA A 104 3.86 14.23 6.79
C ALA A 104 4.90 14.85 5.85
N ASP A 105 5.90 14.06 5.44
CA ASP A 105 6.92 14.51 4.48
C ASP A 105 6.30 14.79 3.10
N GLN A 106 5.41 13.93 2.60
CA GLN A 106 4.68 14.18 1.35
C GLN A 106 3.92 15.52 1.39
N LEU A 107 3.19 15.79 2.48
CA LEU A 107 2.45 17.04 2.65
C LEU A 107 3.38 18.26 2.75
N THR A 108 4.50 18.11 3.47
CA THR A 108 5.51 19.17 3.61
C THR A 108 6.14 19.53 2.28
N LEU A 109 6.47 18.52 1.46
CA LEU A 109 7.01 18.71 0.11
C LEU A 109 6.01 19.44 -0.80
N MET A 110 4.72 19.11 -0.69
CA MET A 110 3.67 19.80 -1.45
C MET A 110 3.60 21.29 -1.08
N THR A 111 3.63 21.62 0.22
CA THR A 111 3.67 23.02 0.67
C THR A 111 4.94 23.72 0.19
N ALA A 112 6.11 23.09 0.34
CA ALA A 112 7.39 23.66 -0.07
C ALA A 112 7.46 23.94 -1.58
N LEU A 113 6.84 23.10 -2.41
CA LEU A 113 6.75 23.36 -3.85
C LEU A 113 5.89 24.60 -4.14
N VAL A 114 4.73 24.72 -3.48
CA VAL A 114 3.80 25.85 -3.69
C VAL A 114 4.38 27.18 -3.21
N THR A 115 5.18 27.16 -2.14
CA THR A 115 5.90 28.35 -1.63
C THR A 115 7.16 28.68 -2.43
N GLY A 116 7.57 27.80 -3.35
CA GLY A 116 8.77 27.97 -4.18
C GLY A 116 10.08 27.70 -3.44
N GLU A 117 10.02 26.98 -2.32
CA GLU A 117 11.21 26.56 -1.55
C GLU A 117 11.98 25.43 -2.24
N ILE A 118 11.28 24.59 -3.01
CA ILE A 118 11.88 23.51 -3.79
C ILE A 118 11.48 23.58 -5.27
N SER A 119 12.32 23.03 -6.14
CA SER A 119 12.03 22.94 -7.58
C SER A 119 11.04 21.80 -7.89
N PRO A 120 10.28 21.87 -9.00
CA PRO A 120 9.43 20.78 -9.47
C PRO A 120 10.16 19.43 -9.57
N LYS A 121 11.41 19.45 -10.06
CA LYS A 121 12.26 18.26 -10.16
C LYS A 121 12.60 17.65 -8.80
N SER A 122 12.98 18.49 -7.83
CA SER A 122 13.27 18.04 -6.46
C SER A 122 12.02 17.47 -5.81
N PHE A 123 10.89 18.15 -5.98
CA PHE A 123 9.60 17.69 -5.48
C PHE A 123 9.25 16.30 -6.01
N GLU A 124 9.29 16.08 -7.33
CA GLU A 124 8.96 14.78 -7.94
C GLU A 124 9.77 13.63 -7.30
N MET A 125 11.10 13.81 -7.23
CA MET A 125 12.00 12.80 -6.68
C MET A 125 11.74 12.53 -5.19
N ASP A 126 11.70 13.59 -4.38
CA ASP A 126 11.59 13.48 -2.92
C ASP A 126 10.19 12.99 -2.51
N TRP A 127 9.15 13.35 -3.27
CA TRP A 127 7.77 12.91 -3.02
C TRP A 127 7.63 11.41 -3.29
N TYR A 128 8.20 10.89 -4.39
CA TYR A 128 8.23 9.44 -4.63
C TYR A 128 9.01 8.68 -3.55
N ASP A 129 10.11 9.24 -3.04
CA ASP A 129 10.85 8.64 -1.93
C ASP A 129 10.04 8.61 -0.63
N ALA A 130 9.30 9.69 -0.33
CA ALA A 130 8.37 9.71 0.79
C ALA A 130 7.22 8.70 0.61
N TRP A 131 6.66 8.59 -0.60
CA TRP A 131 5.62 7.60 -0.92
C TRP A 131 6.11 6.14 -0.77
N ARG A 132 7.35 5.83 -1.19
CA ARG A 132 7.95 4.51 -0.95
C ARG A 132 8.09 4.22 0.54
N ARG A 133 8.58 5.19 1.32
CA ARG A 133 8.69 5.05 2.79
C ARG A 133 7.35 4.88 3.48
N GLU A 134 6.29 5.54 3.02
CA GLU A 134 4.92 5.33 3.52
C GLU A 134 4.53 3.84 3.39
N ARG A 135 4.74 3.27 2.20
CA ARG A 135 4.41 1.85 1.94
C ARG A 135 5.26 0.89 2.75
N ASP A 136 6.57 1.14 2.83
CA ASP A 136 7.50 0.27 3.54
C ASP A 136 7.29 0.31 5.06
N SER A 137 6.92 1.47 5.60
CA SER A 137 6.64 1.64 7.03
C SER A 137 5.25 1.12 7.45
N GLY A 138 4.39 0.80 6.48
CA GLY A 138 3.01 0.40 6.70
C GLY A 138 2.13 1.54 7.21
N GLU A 139 2.53 2.79 6.94
CA GLU A 139 1.69 3.96 7.16
C GLU A 139 0.44 3.89 6.29
N ARG A 140 -0.65 4.48 6.79
CA ARG A 140 -1.96 4.28 6.19
C ARG A 140 -2.80 5.53 6.19
N THR A 141 -3.35 5.83 5.03
CA THR A 141 -4.32 6.89 4.83
C THR A 141 -5.66 6.28 4.39
N HIS A 142 -6.75 7.03 4.59
CA HIS A 142 -8.08 6.68 4.10
C HIS A 142 -8.94 7.94 3.96
N GLY A 143 -10.08 7.84 3.27
CA GLY A 143 -10.96 8.99 3.06
C GLY A 143 -10.28 10.07 2.22
N VAL A 144 -10.55 11.35 2.54
CA VAL A 144 -10.07 12.49 1.73
C VAL A 144 -8.56 12.54 1.60
N LEU A 145 -7.82 12.26 2.68
CA LEU A 145 -6.36 12.25 2.64
C LEU A 145 -5.80 11.20 1.66
N TYR A 146 -6.38 9.99 1.65
CA TYR A 146 -5.96 8.95 0.72
C TYR A 146 -6.28 9.32 -0.73
N GLU A 147 -7.48 9.82 -1.00
CA GLU A 147 -7.87 10.20 -2.36
C GLU A 147 -6.97 11.32 -2.91
N ALA A 148 -6.67 12.33 -2.08
CA ALA A 148 -5.74 13.41 -2.40
C ALA A 148 -4.33 12.92 -2.75
N LEU A 149 -3.71 12.10 -1.90
CA LEU A 149 -2.36 11.59 -2.15
C LEU A 149 -2.32 10.62 -3.33
N LYS A 150 -3.37 9.83 -3.53
CA LYS A 150 -3.52 8.93 -4.67
C LYS A 150 -3.64 9.71 -5.98
N GLU A 151 -4.43 10.79 -6.00
CA GLU A 151 -4.53 11.67 -7.16
C GLU A 151 -3.18 12.31 -7.48
N MET A 152 -2.44 12.73 -6.46
CA MET A 152 -1.09 13.26 -6.66
C MET A 152 -0.12 12.24 -7.21
N PHE A 153 -0.17 11.00 -6.72
CA PHE A 153 0.62 9.90 -7.27
C PHE A 153 0.35 9.73 -8.78
N PHE A 154 -0.92 9.61 -9.19
CA PHE A 154 -1.25 9.42 -10.60
C PHE A 154 -0.86 10.62 -11.46
N PHE A 155 -1.04 11.84 -10.96
CA PHE A 155 -0.58 13.03 -11.67
C PHE A 155 0.95 13.01 -11.87
N LEU A 156 1.70 12.59 -10.86
CA LEU A 156 3.15 12.45 -10.94
C LEU A 156 3.61 11.29 -11.83
N GLU A 157 2.77 10.31 -12.12
CA GLU A 157 3.09 9.26 -13.10
C GLU A 157 3.08 9.80 -14.53
N ASP A 158 2.22 10.78 -14.82
CA ASP A 158 2.12 11.44 -16.12
C ASP A 158 3.07 12.64 -16.24
N TYR A 159 3.48 13.25 -15.13
CA TYR A 159 4.39 14.40 -15.10
C TYR A 159 5.85 13.97 -15.28
N THR A 160 6.60 14.74 -16.09
CA THR A 160 8.06 14.60 -16.20
C THR A 160 8.73 15.94 -15.96
N ALA A 161 9.63 16.05 -14.97
CA ALA A 161 10.36 17.29 -14.72
C ALA A 161 11.37 17.68 -15.83
N ASP A 162 11.85 16.70 -16.61
CA ASP A 162 12.71 16.97 -17.76
C ASP A 162 11.86 17.37 -18.97
N ALA A 163 11.83 18.67 -19.28
CA ALA A 163 11.09 19.20 -20.41
C ALA A 163 11.50 18.62 -21.77
N SER A 164 12.70 18.04 -21.90
CA SER A 164 13.16 17.41 -23.14
C SER A 164 12.57 16.01 -23.36
N LEU A 165 12.06 15.38 -22.31
CA LEU A 165 11.43 14.06 -22.33
C LEU A 165 9.90 14.12 -22.40
N ARG A 166 9.30 15.31 -22.27
CA ARG A 166 7.84 15.48 -22.32
C ARG A 166 7.28 15.20 -23.70
N GLU A 167 6.20 14.43 -23.73
CA GLU A 167 5.36 14.21 -24.89
C GLU A 167 4.27 15.29 -25.00
N PRO A 168 3.70 15.51 -26.20
CA PRO A 168 2.58 16.43 -26.37
C PRO A 168 1.36 15.99 -25.55
N GLY A 169 0.99 16.78 -24.55
CA GLY A 169 -0.12 16.50 -23.64
C GLY A 169 0.32 16.22 -22.21
N ASP A 170 1.62 16.01 -21.98
CA ASP A 170 2.15 15.80 -20.62
C ASP A 170 1.96 17.06 -19.76
N PRO A 171 1.70 16.88 -18.45
CA PRO A 171 1.61 17.98 -17.51
C PRO A 171 2.91 18.81 -17.46
N THR A 172 2.75 20.13 -17.39
CA THR A 172 3.84 21.09 -17.22
C THR A 172 4.11 21.38 -15.74
N ASP A 173 5.18 22.12 -15.44
CA ASP A 173 5.46 22.58 -14.07
C ASP A 173 4.35 23.48 -13.52
N ASP A 174 3.71 24.29 -14.38
CA ASP A 174 2.57 25.12 -14.00
C ASP A 174 1.33 24.29 -13.71
N ASP A 175 1.16 23.16 -14.41
CA ASP A 175 0.08 22.21 -14.14
C ASP A 175 0.32 21.48 -12.82
N LEU A 176 1.56 21.08 -12.54
CA LEU A 176 1.95 20.49 -11.26
C LEU A 176 1.67 21.46 -10.10
N LEU A 177 2.11 22.71 -10.21
CA LEU A 177 1.85 23.72 -9.18
C LEU A 177 0.35 23.94 -8.95
N ARG A 178 -0.46 23.88 -10.01
CA ARG A 178 -1.91 24.01 -9.91
C ARG A 178 -2.53 22.80 -9.21
N ALA A 179 -2.18 21.59 -9.63
CA ALA A 179 -2.65 20.35 -9.03
C ALA A 179 -2.30 20.30 -7.53
N VAL A 180 -1.06 20.62 -7.16
CA VAL A 180 -0.63 20.63 -5.75
C VAL A 180 -1.43 21.64 -4.92
N ARG A 181 -1.71 22.84 -5.45
CA ARG A 181 -2.56 23.84 -4.77
C ARG A 181 -3.99 23.35 -4.59
N GLU A 182 -4.56 22.69 -5.58
CA GLU A 182 -5.91 22.12 -5.51
C GLU A 182 -5.98 21.03 -4.44
N VAL A 183 -4.98 20.15 -4.38
CA VAL A 183 -4.90 19.09 -3.36
C VAL A 183 -4.72 19.69 -1.96
N LEU A 184 -3.83 20.67 -1.77
CA LEU A 184 -3.66 21.33 -0.47
C LEU A 184 -4.96 22.03 -0.01
N THR A 185 -5.65 22.70 -0.94
CA THR A 185 -6.95 23.32 -0.66
C THR A 185 -7.99 22.29 -0.23
N LEU A 186 -8.04 21.12 -0.89
CA LEU A 186 -8.94 20.01 -0.52
C LEU A 186 -8.64 19.47 0.89
N LEU A 187 -7.38 19.55 1.33
CA LEU A 187 -6.93 19.09 2.64
C LEU A 187 -6.99 20.16 3.74
N ASP A 188 -7.48 21.35 3.43
CA ASP A 188 -7.46 22.53 4.30
C ASP A 188 -6.04 22.88 4.79
N LEU A 189 -5.06 22.85 3.88
CA LEU A 189 -3.64 23.17 4.10
C LEU A 189 -3.17 24.38 3.29
#